data_AF-A0A0D7BQR6-F1
#
_entry.id   AF-A0A0D7BQR6-F1
#
_cell.length_a   1.000
_cell.length_b   1.000
_cell.length_c   1.000
_cell.angle_alpha   90.00
_cell.angle_beta   90.00
_cell.angle_gamma   90.00
#
_symmetry.space_group_name_H-M   'P 1'
#
loop_
_entity.id
_entity.type
_entity.pdbx_description
1 polymer ?
#
loop_
_entity_poly.entity_id
_entity_poly.type
_entity_poly.pdbx_seq_one_letter_code
_entity_poly.pdbx_strand_id
1 'polypeptide(L)' 'MFGLLHLAIDAILVTAFLAGMKRTTGLTPALRLIPNKDVRQLFRSYLEFGEYIFDFAVVIAGRSSSFERTH' A
#
# COMPACT_ATOMS: atom_id res chain seq x y z
N MET A 1 -9.25 10.51 21.54
CA MET A 1 -9.61 10.68 20.11
C MET A 1 -8.41 10.61 19.14
N PHE A 2 -7.21 10.19 19.56
CA PHE A 2 -6.04 10.09 18.66
C PHE A 2 -5.73 8.68 18.13
N GLY A 3 -6.19 7.60 18.79
CA GLY A 3 -5.83 6.22 18.42
C GLY A 3 -6.34 5.76 17.06
N LEU A 4 -7.58 6.13 16.68
CA LEU A 4 -8.17 5.70 15.41
C LEU A 4 -7.45 6.30 14.19
N LEU A 5 -6.96 7.53 14.31
CA LEU A 5 -6.20 8.19 13.24
C LEU A 5 -4.86 7.49 13.03
N HIS A 6 -4.15 7.15 14.11
CA HIS A 6 -2.88 6.40 14.01
C HIS A 6 -3.08 5.04 13.35
N LEU A 7 -4.10 4.28 13.76
CA LEU A 7 -4.40 2.98 13.13
C LEU A 7 -4.73 3.11 11.64
N ALA A 8 -5.42 4.18 11.24
CA ALA A 8 -5.70 4.44 9.83
C ALA A 8 -4.42 4.78 9.06
N ILE A 9 -3.55 5.62 9.61
CA ILE A 9 -2.25 5.95 9.00
C ILE A 9 -1.38 4.70 8.88
N ASP A 10 -1.30 3.90 9.95
CA ASP A 10 -0.51 2.66 9.98
C ASP A 10 -1.01 1.69 8.92
N ALA A 11 -2.32 1.55 8.75
CA ALA A 11 -2.91 0.73 7.69
C ALA A 11 -2.48 1.23 6.30
N ILE A 12 -2.60 2.53 6.04
CA ILE A 12 -2.16 3.12 4.77
C ILE A 12 -0.67 2.84 4.49
N LEU A 13 0.18 3.02 5.50
CA LEU A 13 1.62 2.78 5.38
C LEU A 13 1.94 1.31 5.09
N VAL A 14 1.29 0.39 5.81
CA VAL A 14 1.48 -1.05 5.59
C VAL A 14 1.07 -1.45 4.17
N THR A 15 -0.07 -0.98 3.68
CA THR A 15 -0.50 -1.36 2.32
C THR A 15 0.39 -0.75 1.23
N ALA A 16 0.86 0.50 1.40
CA ALA A 16 1.80 1.12 0.47
C ALA A 16 3.17 0.40 0.47
N PHE A 17 3.64 -0.04 1.63
CA PHE A 17 4.86 -0.84 1.74
C PHE A 17 4.73 -2.19 1.00
N LEU A 18 3.62 -2.90 1.21
CA LEU A 18 3.33 -4.17 0.51
C LEU A 18 3.23 -3.97 -1.00
N ALA A 19 2.68 -2.84 -1.48
CA ALA A 19 2.69 -2.49 -2.89
C ALA A 19 4.11 -2.33 -3.45
N GLY A 20 4.99 -1.65 -2.71
CA GLY A 20 6.42 -1.55 -3.04
C GLY A 20 7.12 -2.92 -3.11
N MET A 21 6.85 -3.81 -2.14
CA MET A 21 7.37 -5.19 -2.16
C MET A 21 6.92 -5.96 -3.40
N LYS A 22 5.62 -5.90 -3.73
CA LYS A 22 5.06 -6.57 -4.91
C LYS A 22 5.74 -6.09 -6.20
N ARG A 23 6.00 -4.79 -6.34
CA ARG A 23 6.62 -4.21 -7.54
C ARG A 23 8.10 -4.54 -7.69
N THR A 24 8.81 -4.68 -6.59
CA THR A 24 10.27 -4.90 -6.59
C THR A 24 10.65 -6.39 -6.58
N THR A 25 9.82 -7.23 -5.98
CA THR A 25 10.11 -8.67 -5.79
C THR A 25 9.06 -9.61 -6.37
N GLY A 26 7.87 -9.12 -6.73
CA GLY A 26 6.73 -9.94 -7.15
C GLY A 26 5.97 -10.60 -6.00
N LEU A 27 6.41 -10.45 -4.74
CA LEU A 27 5.77 -11.07 -3.58
C LEU A 27 4.54 -10.29 -3.10
N THR A 28 3.46 -11.00 -2.77
CA THR A 28 2.21 -10.42 -2.24
C THR A 28 1.59 -11.37 -1.22
N PRO A 29 0.82 -10.88 -0.22
CA PRO A 29 0.13 -11.75 0.74
C PRO A 29 -0.73 -12.81 0.06
N ALA A 30 -0.65 -14.05 0.55
CA ALA A 30 -1.34 -15.18 -0.05
C ALA A 30 -2.85 -15.18 0.26
N LEU A 31 -3.62 -14.35 -0.45
CA LEU A 31 -5.08 -14.22 -0.28
C LEU A 31 -5.86 -15.53 -0.48
N ARG A 32 -5.26 -16.53 -1.14
CA ARG A 32 -5.83 -17.88 -1.24
C ARG A 32 -6.07 -18.53 0.12
N LEU A 33 -5.27 -18.19 1.13
CA LEU A 33 -5.34 -18.75 2.49
C LEU A 33 -6.54 -18.22 3.28
N ILE A 34 -7.16 -17.12 2.86
CA ILE A 34 -8.35 -16.55 3.51
C ILE A 34 -9.58 -17.36 3.08
N PRO A 35 -10.28 -18.11 3.94
CA PRO A 35 -11.38 -18.97 3.48
C PRO A 35 -12.60 -18.18 3.01
N ASN A 36 -12.98 -17.14 3.75
CA ASN A 36 -14.15 -16.32 3.47
C ASN A 36 -13.92 -15.42 2.23
N LYS A 37 -14.85 -15.49 1.27
CA LYS A 37 -14.76 -14.75 0.00
C LYS A 37 -14.82 -13.23 0.19
N ASP A 38 -15.70 -12.74 1.06
CA ASP A 38 -15.91 -11.32 1.27
C ASP A 38 -14.71 -10.68 1.98
N VAL A 39 -14.18 -11.37 3.01
CA VAL A 39 -12.94 -10.96 3.68
C VAL A 39 -11.79 -10.95 2.67
N ARG A 40 -11.67 -11.99 1.84
CA ARG A 40 -10.64 -12.02 0.80
C ARG A 40 -10.75 -10.85 -0.18
N GLN A 41 -11.97 -10.49 -0.57
CA GLN A 41 -12.22 -9.34 -1.45
C GLN A 41 -11.84 -8.03 -0.76
N LEU A 42 -12.16 -7.87 0.52
CA LEU A 42 -11.75 -6.71 1.31
C LEU A 42 -10.22 -6.56 1.34
N PHE A 43 -9.50 -7.65 1.63
CA PHE A 43 -8.03 -7.64 1.62
C PHE A 43 -7.46 -7.35 0.22
N ARG A 44 -8.09 -7.87 -0.84
CA ARG A 44 -7.71 -7.54 -2.22
C ARG A 44 -7.85 -6.04 -2.47
N SER A 45 -9.00 -5.43 -2.16
CA SER A 45 -9.21 -4.00 -2.32
C SER A 45 -8.26 -3.17 -1.46
N TYR A 46 -7.95 -3.63 -0.25
CA TYR A 46 -6.99 -2.98 0.63
C TYR A 46 -5.56 -2.97 0.05
N LEU A 47 -5.12 -4.08 -0.56
CA LEU A 47 -3.81 -4.16 -1.24
C LEU A 47 -3.78 -3.34 -2.53
N GLU A 48 -4.85 -3.36 -3.32
CA GLU A 48 -5.00 -2.53 -4.52
C GLU A 48 -4.95 -1.03 -4.17
N PHE A 49 -5.56 -0.63 -3.05
CA PHE A 49 -5.46 0.73 -2.53
C PHE A 49 -4.02 1.13 -2.17
N GLY A 50 -3.22 0.19 -1.67
CA GLY A 50 -1.79 0.43 -1.42
C GLY A 50 -0.99 0.74 -2.68
N GLU A 51 -1.32 0.09 -3.80
CA GLU A 51 -0.70 0.38 -5.10
C GLU A 51 -1.02 1.81 -5.56
N TYR A 52 -2.28 2.24 -5.40
CA TYR A 52 -2.70 3.61 -5.69
C TYR A 52 -1.98 4.64 -4.81
N ILE A 53 -1.92 4.41 -3.50
CA ILE A 53 -1.22 5.31 -2.57
C ILE A 53 0.27 5.40 -2.90
N PHE A 54 0.90 4.27 -3.23
CA PHE A 54 2.30 4.24 -3.61
C PHE A 54 2.55 5.06 -4.89
N ASP A 55 1.71 4.89 -5.92
CA ASP A 55 1.79 5.69 -7.15
C ASP A 55 1.64 7.19 -6.87
N PHE A 56 0.65 7.55 -6.05
CA PHE A 56 0.42 8.92 -5.68
C PHE A 56 1.61 9.53 -4.94
N ALA A 57 2.22 8.79 -4.02
CA ALA A 57 3.42 9.21 -3.31
C ALA A 57 4.60 9.45 -4.27
N VAL A 58 4.81 8.57 -5.25
CA VAL A 58 5.84 8.74 -6.29
C VAL A 58 5.57 9.96 -7.17
N VAL A 59 4.31 10.23 -7.54
CA VAL A 59 3.94 11.43 -8.30
C VAL A 59 4.24 12.70 -7.51
N ILE A 60 3.89 12.74 -6.23
CA ILE A 60 4.20 13.88 -5.36
C ILE A 60 5.70 14.06 -5.23
N ALA A 61 6.44 12.99 -4.90
CA ALA A 61 7.89 13.04 -4.75
C ALA A 61 8.56 13.51 -6.05
N GLY A 62 8.16 12.97 -7.20
CA GLY A 62 8.71 13.35 -8.51
C GLY A 62 8.40 14.77 -8.96
N ARG A 63 7.45 15.46 -8.31
CA ARG A 63 7.16 16.90 -8.52
C ARG A 63 7.82 17.80 -7.48
N SER A 64 8.34 17.23 -6.39
CA SER A 64 8.96 17.96 -5.30
C SER A 64 10.43 18.23 -5.61
N SER A 65 10.92 19.43 -5.30
CA SER A 65 12.34 19.77 -5.39
C SER A 65 13.18 19.10 -4.30
N SER A 66 12.56 18.48 -3.30
CA SER A 66 13.24 17.75 -2.23
C SER A 66 13.67 16.33 -2.62
N PHE A 67 13.21 15.83 -3.77
CA PHE A 67 13.55 14.49 -4.26
C PHE A 67 14.23 14.58 -5.62
N GLU A 68 15.14 13.67 -5.88
CA GLU A 68 15.83 13.52 -7.17
C GLU A 68 15.65 12.10 -7.72
N ARG A 69 15.78 11.95 -9.04
CA ARG A 69 15.88 10.63 -9.68
C ARG A 69 17.35 10.27 -9.80
N THR A 70 17.75 9.19 -9.16
CA THR A 70 19.13 8.69 -9.17
C THR A 70 19.38 7.60 -10.20
N HIS A 71 18.38 7.25 -11.02
CA HIS A 71 18.42 6.23 -12.06
C HIS A 71 18.01 6.80 -13.41
#